data_AF-A0A955RFK3-F1
#
_entry.id   AF-A0A955RFK3-F1
#
_cell.length_a   1.000
_cell.length_b   1.000
_cell.length_c   1.000
_cell.angle_alpha   90.00
_cell.angle_beta   90.00
_cell.angle_gamma   90.00
#
_symmetry.space_group_name_H-M   'P 1'
#
loop_
_entity.id
_entity.type
_entity.pdbx_description
1 polymer ?
#
loop_
_entity_poly.entity_id
_entity_poly.type
_entity_poly.pdbx_seq_one_letter_code
_entity_poly.pdbx_strand_id
1 'polypeptide(L)'
;ICCAHEYTISNLRFAWWADPGNAALADRIRRVRAVRATGRTVVPSTLGEELATNPFLRAGDPSVAARAGGGSRAEVFAALRGAKDRGAGVSEDELPS
;
A
#
# COMPACT_ATOMS: atom_id res chain seq x y z
N ILE A 1 14.48 12.19 2.79
CA ILE A 1 13.10 12.04 3.33
C ILE A 1 12.97 10.59 3.81
N CYS A 2 13.12 10.38 5.12
CA CYS A 2 12.88 9.09 5.77
C CYS A 2 11.56 9.23 6.52
N CYS A 3 10.42 9.11 5.83
CA CYS A 3 9.17 8.85 6.52
C CYS A 3 9.16 7.34 6.85
N ALA A 4 9.95 7.01 7.87
CA ALA A 4 10.15 5.69 8.42
C ALA A 4 8.86 5.21 9.09
N HIS A 5 7.88 4.82 8.27
CA HIS A 5 6.90 3.86 8.71
C HIS A 5 7.37 2.51 8.19
N GLU A 6 7.72 1.64 9.12
CA GLU A 6 7.78 0.22 8.83
C GLU A 6 6.45 -0.14 8.16
N TYR A 7 6.53 -0.48 6.86
CA TYR A 7 5.38 -0.92 6.10
C TYR A 7 5.09 -2.35 6.55
N THR A 8 4.40 -2.43 7.69
CA THR A 8 3.94 -3.70 8.25
C THR A 8 3.07 -4.40 7.22
N ILE A 9 2.95 -5.72 7.35
CA ILE A 9 2.06 -6.50 6.49
C ILE A 9 0.63 -5.94 6.49
N SER A 10 0.16 -5.36 7.60
CA SER A 10 -1.13 -4.63 7.64
C SER A 10 -1.21 -3.47 6.64
N ASN A 11 -0.15 -2.65 6.54
CA ASN A 11 -0.11 -1.56 5.55
C ASN A 11 -0.07 -2.10 4.11
N LEU A 12 0.64 -3.21 3.87
CA LEU A 12 0.69 -3.86 2.55
C LEU A 12 -0.64 -4.48 2.14
N ARG A 13 -1.37 -5.07 3.09
CA ARG A 13 -2.73 -5.61 2.88
C ARG A 13 -3.70 -4.53 2.47
N PHE A 14 -3.65 -3.38 3.14
CA PHE A 14 -4.46 -2.22 2.74
C PHE A 14 -4.02 -1.66 1.38
N ALA A 15 -2.71 -1.52 1.16
CA ALA A 15 -2.20 -1.02 -0.13
C ALA A 15 -2.63 -1.92 -1.29
N TRP A 16 -2.57 -3.24 -1.12
CA TRP A 16 -2.99 -4.20 -2.14
C TRP A 16 -4.49 -4.18 -2.37
N TRP A 17 -5.30 -4.02 -1.31
CA TRP A 17 -6.73 -3.82 -1.44
C TRP A 17 -7.10 -2.55 -2.24
N ALA A 18 -6.31 -1.49 -2.06
CA ALA A 18 -6.51 -0.19 -2.70
C ALA A 18 -5.98 -0.14 -4.15
N ASP A 19 -4.94 -0.90 -4.47
CA ASP A 19 -4.26 -0.90 -5.77
C ASP A 19 -3.78 -2.31 -6.19
N PRO A 20 -4.70 -3.28 -6.41
CA PRO A 20 -4.36 -4.69 -6.65
C PRO A 20 -3.70 -4.98 -8.01
N GLY A 21 -3.62 -3.98 -8.89
CA GLY A 21 -2.94 -4.09 -10.19
C GLY A 21 -1.52 -3.54 -10.20
N ASN A 22 -1.02 -3.03 -9.08
CA ASN A 22 0.26 -2.33 -9.03
C ASN A 22 1.44 -3.30 -8.93
N ALA A 23 2.16 -3.46 -10.05
CA ALA A 23 3.32 -4.33 -10.15
C ALA A 23 4.43 -3.95 -9.16
N ALA A 24 4.71 -2.65 -8.96
CA ALA A 24 5.73 -2.19 -8.02
C ALA A 24 5.35 -2.54 -6.57
N LEU A 25 4.06 -2.46 -6.24
CA LEU A 25 3.54 -2.89 -4.95
C LEU A 25 3.63 -4.41 -4.78
N ALA A 26 3.29 -5.19 -5.80
CA ALA A 26 3.45 -6.64 -5.78
C ALA A 26 4.91 -7.05 -5.51
N ASP A 27 5.87 -6.44 -6.22
CA ASP A 27 7.29 -6.68 -6.00
C ASP A 27 7.73 -6.32 -4.58
N ARG A 28 7.24 -5.19 -4.06
CA ARG A 28 7.50 -4.76 -2.68
C ARG A 28 6.98 -5.77 -1.67
N ILE A 29 5.78 -6.31 -1.88
CA ILE A 29 5.17 -7.33 -1.01
C ILE A 29 6.04 -8.59 -0.98
N ARG A 30 6.47 -9.10 -2.14
CA ARG A 30 7.37 -10.27 -2.20
C ARG A 30 8.67 -10.05 -1.45
N ARG A 31 9.31 -8.89 -1.65
CA ARG A 31 10.55 -8.51 -0.92
C ARG A 31 10.32 -8.51 0.59
N VAL A 32 9.24 -7.88 1.05
CA VAL A 32 8.92 -7.80 2.49
C VAL A 32 8.63 -9.19 3.07
N ARG A 33 7.88 -10.06 2.38
CA ARG A 33 7.63 -11.44 2.83
C ARG A 33 8.93 -12.25 2.94
N ALA A 34 9.79 -12.16 1.93
CA ALA A 34 11.08 -12.86 1.93
C ALA A 34 12.00 -12.40 3.08
N VAL A 35 12.08 -11.09 3.34
CA VAL A 35 12.88 -10.54 4.45
C VAL A 35 12.30 -10.97 5.80
N ARG A 36 10.98 -10.92 5.96
CA ARG A 36 10.29 -11.33 7.20
C ARG A 36 10.46 -12.82 7.49
N ALA A 37 10.47 -13.67 6.47
CA ALA A 37 10.76 -15.11 6.62
C ALA A 37 12.16 -15.37 7.19
N THR A 38 13.11 -14.45 7.00
CA THR A 38 14.46 -14.51 7.59
C THR A 38 14.56 -13.91 9.00
N GLY A 39 13.44 -13.53 9.62
CA GLY A 39 13.41 -12.91 10.95
C GLY A 39 13.99 -11.49 11.00
N ARG A 40 14.22 -10.86 9.84
CA ARG A 40 14.78 -9.51 9.73
C ARG A 40 13.66 -8.48 9.56
N THR A 41 13.84 -7.30 10.16
CA THR A 41 12.98 -6.13 9.94
C THR A 41 13.35 -5.42 8.65
N VAL A 42 12.35 -4.85 7.99
CA VAL A 42 12.49 -4.16 6.71
C VAL A 42 12.62 -2.66 7.00
N VAL A 43 13.85 -2.15 6.96
CA VAL A 43 14.16 -0.73 7.20
C VAL A 43 14.99 -0.19 6.03
N PRO A 44 14.88 1.09 5.64
CA PRO A 44 13.68 1.88 5.35
C PRO A 44 13.27 1.74 3.86
N SER A 45 12.03 2.11 3.50
CA SER A 45 11.67 2.31 2.09
C SER A 45 12.23 3.63 1.56
N THR A 46 12.52 3.67 0.26
CA THR A 46 12.88 4.92 -0.41
C THR A 46 11.64 5.77 -0.69
N LEU A 47 11.81 7.09 -0.83
CA LEU A 47 10.70 7.97 -1.25
C LEU A 47 10.13 7.57 -2.61
N GLY A 48 10.98 7.08 -3.53
CA GLY A 48 10.54 6.59 -4.83
C GLY A 48 9.62 5.36 -4.69
N GLU A 49 9.98 4.41 -3.83
CA GLU A 49 9.11 3.27 -3.52
C GLU A 49 7.80 3.70 -2.87
N GLU A 50 7.83 4.66 -1.95
CA GLU A 50 6.60 5.21 -1.35
C GLU A 50 5.70 5.84 -2.41
N LEU A 51 6.23 6.69 -3.30
CA LEU A 51 5.44 7.30 -4.39
C LEU A 51 4.84 6.23 -5.33
N ALA A 52 5.58 5.13 -5.57
CA ALA A 52 5.16 4.07 -6.47
C ALA A 52 4.16 3.08 -5.84
N THR A 53 4.09 2.96 -4.52
CA THR A 53 3.34 1.87 -3.86
C THR A 53 2.38 2.31 -2.77
N ASN A 54 2.47 3.55 -2.28
CA ASN A 54 1.60 4.06 -1.23
C ASN A 54 0.28 4.58 -1.82
N PRO A 55 -0.88 3.99 -1.49
CA PRO A 55 -2.16 4.39 -2.06
C PRO A 55 -2.53 5.85 -1.74
N PHE A 56 -2.08 6.38 -0.60
CA PHE A 56 -2.32 7.78 -0.23
C PHE A 56 -1.56 8.76 -1.13
N LEU A 57 -0.34 8.38 -1.55
CA LEU A 57 0.45 9.19 -2.49
C LEU A 57 -0.07 9.03 -3.92
N ARG A 58 -0.63 7.86 -4.23
CA ARG A 58 -1.26 7.50 -5.51
C ARG A 58 -2.75 7.88 -5.61
N ALA A 59 -3.29 8.69 -4.69
CA ALA A 59 -4.70 9.11 -4.73
C ALA A 59 -5.12 9.88 -6.00
N GLY A 60 -4.17 10.31 -6.84
CA GLY A 60 -4.45 10.89 -8.16
C GLY A 60 -4.37 9.89 -9.33
N ASP A 61 -3.96 8.65 -9.07
CA ASP A 61 -3.92 7.59 -10.06
C ASP A 61 -5.34 7.09 -10.34
N PRO A 62 -5.77 6.97 -11.62
CA PRO A 62 -7.10 6.48 -11.96
C PRO A 62 -7.44 5.12 -11.36
N SER A 63 -6.48 4.20 -11.19
CA SER A 63 -6.75 2.87 -10.62
C SER A 63 -7.20 2.98 -9.15
N VAL A 64 -6.50 3.82 -8.39
CA VAL A 64 -6.75 4.06 -6.97
C VAL A 64 -8.01 4.91 -6.79
N ALA A 65 -8.19 5.93 -7.62
CA ALA A 65 -9.39 6.77 -7.59
C ALA A 65 -10.65 5.94 -7.86
N ALA A 66 -10.63 5.08 -8.90
CA ALA A 66 -11.75 4.19 -9.20
C ALA A 66 -12.08 3.26 -8.02
N ARG A 67 -11.06 2.74 -7.33
CA ARG A 67 -11.23 1.89 -6.16
C ARG A 67 -11.88 2.62 -4.97
N ALA A 68 -11.58 3.91 -4.82
CA ALA A 68 -12.06 4.77 -3.73
C ALA A 68 -13.41 5.45 -4.03
N GLY A 69 -14.01 5.24 -5.20
CA GLY A 69 -15.29 5.84 -5.61
C GLY A 69 -15.18 7.07 -6.51
N GLY A 70 -13.97 7.43 -6.95
CA GLY A 70 -13.71 8.57 -7.84
C GLY A 70 -13.68 9.93 -7.12
N GLY A 71 -13.65 11.00 -7.91
CA GLY A 71 -13.65 12.38 -7.41
C GLY A 71 -12.27 13.04 -7.41
N SER A 72 -12.15 14.14 -6.68
CA SER A 72 -10.89 14.86 -6.51
C SER A 72 -9.88 14.04 -5.71
N ARG A 73 -8.59 14.38 -5.84
CA ARG A 73 -7.51 13.75 -5.06
C ARG A 73 -7.77 13.83 -3.55
N ALA A 74 -8.38 14.92 -3.07
CA ALA A 74 -8.71 15.09 -1.65
C ALA A 74 -9.83 14.15 -1.19
N GLU A 75 -10.88 13.98 -2.01
CA GLU A 75 -11.98 13.05 -1.73
C GLU A 75 -11.49 11.60 -1.74
N VAL A 76 -10.69 11.22 -2.75
CA VAL A 76 -10.06 9.90 -2.82
C VAL A 76 -9.20 9.63 -1.59
N PHE A 77 -8.37 10.60 -1.18
CA PHE A 77 -7.54 10.48 0.02
C PHE A 77 -8.41 10.27 1.28
N ALA A 78 -9.47 11.07 1.46
CA ALA A 78 -10.37 10.96 2.59
C ALA A 78 -11.09 9.60 2.62
N ALA A 79 -11.55 9.12 1.46
CA ALA A 79 -12.19 7.81 1.31
C ALA A 79 -11.23 6.66 1.67
N LEU A 80 -9.99 6.70 1.15
CA LEU A 80 -8.94 5.73 1.49
C LEU A 80 -8.64 5.74 2.99
N ARG A 81 -8.56 6.93 3.61
CA ARG A 81 -8.30 7.06 5.04
C ARG A 81 -9.41 6.44 5.86
N GLY A 82 -10.66 6.77 5.55
CA GLY A 82 -11.83 6.18 6.21
C GLY A 82 -11.92 4.67 6.03
N ALA A 83 -11.57 4.15 4.85
CA ALA A 83 -11.51 2.71 4.61
C ALA A 83 -10.44 2.04 5.49
N LYS A 84 -9.23 2.62 5.56
CA LYS A 84 -8.15 2.11 6.41
C LYS A 84 -8.54 2.12 7.89
N ASP A 85 -9.18 3.18 8.36
CA ASP A 85 -9.60 3.31 9.77
C ASP A 85 -10.69 2.29 10.14
N ARG A 86 -11.50 1.85 9.17
CA ARG A 86 -12.45 0.73 9.32
C ARG A 86 -11.81 -0.66 9.17
N GLY A 87 -10.49 -0.73 8.97
CA GLY A 87 -9.76 -2.00 8.83
C GLY A 87 -9.86 -2.62 7.43
N ALA A 88 -10.13 -1.82 6.39
CA ALA A 88 -10.07 -2.33 5.02
C ALA A 88 -8.69 -2.91 4.69
N GLY A 89 -8.68 -3.98 3.93
CA GLY A 89 -7.49 -4.72 3.56
C GLY A 89 -7.85 -6.11 3.10
N VAL A 90 -6.96 -6.73 2.35
CA VAL A 90 -7.08 -8.15 2.01
C VAL A 90 -6.57 -9.04 3.15
N SER A 91 -6.83 -10.34 3.10
CA SER A 91 -6.12 -11.34 3.91
C SER A 91 -4.64 -11.45 3.51
N GLU A 92 -3.81 -12.10 4.33
CA GLU A 92 -2.40 -12.32 3.98
C GLU A 92 -2.23 -13.32 2.83
N ASP A 93 -3.19 -14.20 2.62
CA ASP A 93 -3.18 -15.22 1.56
C ASP A 93 -3.47 -14.62 0.17
N GLU A 94 -4.16 -13.49 0.14
CA GLU A 94 -4.43 -12.71 -1.09
C GLU A 94 -3.25 -11.84 -1.52
N LEU A 95 -2.22 -11.71 -0.68
CA LEU A 95 -1.01 -11.00 -1.04
C LEU A 95 -0.19 -11.81 -2.05
N PRO A 96 0.46 -11.16 -3.03
CA PRO A 96 1.40 -11.79 -3.93
C PRO A 96 2.46 -12.62 -3.18
N SER A 97 2.70 -13.84 -3.67
CA SER A 97 3.82 -14.70 -3.26
C SER A 97 5.10 -14.28 -3.94
#